data_AF-M3VD05-F1
#
_entry.id   AF-M3VD05-F1
#
_cell.length_a   1.000
_cell.length_b   1.000
_cell.length_c   1.000
_cell.angle_alpha   90.00
_cell.angle_beta   90.00
_cell.angle_gamma   90.00
#
_symmetry.space_group_name_H-M   'P 1'
#
loop_
_entity.id
_entity.type
_entity.pdbx_description
1 polymer ?
#
loop_
_entity_poly.entity_id
_entity_poly.type
_entity_poly.pdbx_seq_one_letter_code
_entity_poly.pdbx_strand_id
1 'polypeptide(L)'
;MNTIELRPAPESSGPSATATPAQVAQSARVAVIGAVQRILEVLDGRRPCEHVSATVSAEVFGQVAVALKKREAQTARAPARGVAVRLRRVHLQMRSARAAEFFGTVERGGRMHAVAGRVELRPLLLPGRMRRPEVHWVLTEFGLI
;
A
#
# COMPACT_ATOMS: atom_id res chain seq x y z
N MET A 1 42.54 -39.21 4.97
CA MET A 1 41.17 -39.29 4.45
C MET A 1 40.22 -39.04 5.60
N ASN A 2 39.62 -37.85 5.71
CA ASN A 2 38.53 -37.58 6.64
C ASN A 2 37.45 -36.81 5.88
N THR A 3 36.31 -37.46 5.68
CA THR A 3 35.11 -36.94 5.02
C THR A 3 34.43 -35.92 5.93
N ILE A 4 34.30 -34.68 5.48
CA ILE A 4 33.52 -33.63 6.15
C ILE A 4 32.10 -33.72 5.59
N GLU A 5 31.17 -34.24 6.39
CA GLU A 5 29.74 -34.20 6.08
C GLU A 5 29.26 -32.73 6.07
N LEU A 6 28.95 -32.21 4.88
CA LEU A 6 28.30 -30.92 4.69
C LEU A 6 26.87 -31.00 5.23
N ARG A 7 26.69 -30.50 6.46
CA ARG A 7 25.37 -30.17 7.03
C ARG A 7 24.66 -29.17 6.10
N PRO A 8 23.45 -29.45 5.60
CA PRO A 8 22.76 -28.51 4.70
C PRO A 8 22.44 -27.21 5.45
N ALA A 9 22.77 -26.08 4.80
CA ALA A 9 22.56 -24.73 5.30
C ALA A 9 21.07 -24.44 5.56
N PRO A 10 20.72 -23.66 6.60
CA PRO A 10 19.33 -23.40 6.94
C PRO A 10 18.61 -22.58 5.86
N GLU A 11 17.46 -23.09 5.44
CA GLU A 11 16.65 -22.56 4.35
C GLU A 11 16.10 -21.14 4.61
N SER A 12 16.08 -20.38 3.53
CA SER A 12 15.72 -18.97 3.35
C SER A 12 14.46 -18.46 4.08
N SER A 13 14.55 -17.29 4.73
CA SER A 13 13.38 -16.51 5.18
C SER A 13 13.20 -15.25 4.32
N GLY A 14 12.30 -15.34 3.33
CA GLY A 14 11.48 -14.21 2.87
C GLY A 14 10.40 -13.92 3.93
N PRO A 15 9.13 -13.54 3.60
CA PRO A 15 8.06 -13.65 4.60
C PRO A 15 8.20 -15.04 5.22
N SER A 16 8.32 -15.14 6.55
CA SER A 16 8.80 -16.35 7.25
C SER A 16 8.40 -17.58 6.46
N ALA A 17 9.34 -18.46 6.10
CA ALA A 17 9.10 -19.60 5.20
C ALA A 17 7.92 -20.51 5.63
N THR A 18 7.32 -20.23 6.78
CA THR A 18 6.16 -20.82 7.44
C THR A 18 4.84 -20.02 7.35
N ALA A 19 4.80 -18.84 6.72
CA ALA A 19 3.58 -18.01 6.68
C ALA A 19 2.51 -18.68 5.80
N THR A 20 1.34 -18.92 6.38
CA THR A 20 0.23 -19.55 5.66
C THR A 20 -0.36 -18.60 4.62
N PRO A 21 -1.01 -19.10 3.55
CA PRO A 21 -1.68 -18.25 2.57
C PRO A 21 -2.69 -17.27 3.21
N ALA A 22 -3.36 -17.68 4.29
CA ALA A 22 -4.27 -16.83 5.05
C ALA A 22 -3.55 -15.67 5.76
N GLN A 23 -2.37 -15.93 6.35
CA GLN A 23 -1.56 -14.88 6.98
C GLN A 23 -1.04 -13.88 5.94
N VAL A 24 -0.60 -14.35 4.77
CA VAL A 24 -0.17 -13.50 3.67
C VAL A 24 -1.33 -12.61 3.21
N ALA A 25 -2.51 -13.20 2.96
CA ALA A 25 -3.71 -12.44 2.56
C ALA A 25 -4.13 -11.40 3.61
N GLN A 26 -4.07 -11.76 4.90
CA GLN A 26 -4.38 -10.83 5.99
C GLN A 26 -3.37 -9.68 6.06
N SER A 27 -2.07 -9.95 5.88
CA SER A 27 -1.04 -8.90 5.85
C SER A 27 -1.25 -7.92 4.68
N ALA A 28 -1.58 -8.44 3.49
CA ALA A 28 -1.91 -7.63 2.32
C ALA A 28 -3.15 -6.77 2.57
N ARG A 29 -4.18 -7.34 3.21
CA ARG A 29 -5.42 -6.62 3.55
C ARG A 29 -5.16 -5.45 4.49
N VAL A 30 -4.39 -5.68 5.56
CA VAL A 30 -4.03 -4.63 6.53
C VAL A 30 -3.23 -3.53 5.84
N ALA A 31 -2.26 -3.88 5.00
CA ALA A 31 -1.47 -2.91 4.27
C ALA A 31 -2.32 -2.07 3.30
N VAL A 32 -3.21 -2.70 2.54
CA VAL A 32 -4.12 -1.99 1.62
C VAL A 32 -5.02 -1.01 2.38
N ILE A 33 -5.65 -1.44 3.48
CA ILE A 33 -6.52 -0.57 4.26
C ILE A 33 -5.75 0.65 4.77
N GLY A 34 -4.56 0.44 5.34
CA GLY A 34 -3.74 1.52 5.87
C GLY A 34 -3.24 2.48 4.77
N ALA A 35 -2.79 1.95 3.64
CA ALA A 35 -2.31 2.75 2.52
C ALA A 35 -3.45 3.58 1.89
N VAL A 36 -4.60 2.96 1.63
CA VAL A 36 -5.78 3.66 1.10
C VAL A 36 -6.24 4.74 2.06
N GLN A 37 -6.37 4.45 3.36
CA GLN A 37 -6.72 5.47 4.35
C GLN A 37 -5.75 6.65 4.33
N ARG A 38 -4.45 6.39 4.23
CA ARG A 38 -3.43 7.44 4.19
C ARG A 38 -3.50 8.28 2.92
N ILE A 39 -3.76 7.66 1.75
CA ILE A 39 -4.03 8.39 0.50
C ILE A 39 -5.23 9.31 0.68
N LEU A 40 -6.33 8.82 1.25
CA LEU A 40 -7.54 9.63 1.46
C LEU A 40 -7.31 10.77 2.46
N GLU A 41 -6.54 10.55 3.53
CA GLU A 41 -6.14 11.59 4.47
C GLU A 41 -5.29 12.69 3.81
N VAL A 42 -4.39 12.29 2.91
CA VAL A 42 -3.58 13.21 2.11
C VAL A 42 -4.48 14.02 1.16
N LEU A 43 -5.36 13.36 0.40
CA LEU A 43 -6.33 14.02 -0.50
C LEU A 43 -7.30 14.96 0.24
N ASP A 44 -7.61 14.67 1.51
CA ASP A 44 -8.39 15.54 2.40
C ASP A 44 -7.59 16.74 2.93
N GLY A 45 -6.27 16.76 2.75
CA GLY A 45 -5.36 17.79 3.30
C GLY A 45 -5.05 17.61 4.78
N ARG A 46 -5.35 16.44 5.37
CA ARG A 46 -5.07 16.13 6.79
C ARG A 46 -3.64 15.67 7.03
N ARG A 47 -2.91 15.32 5.97
CA ARG A 47 -1.50 14.88 6.01
C ARG A 47 -0.72 15.41 4.80
N PRO A 48 0.59 15.63 4.93
CA PRO A 48 1.46 15.96 3.81
C PRO A 48 1.67 14.74 2.88
N CYS A 49 1.92 15.00 1.59
CA CYS A 49 1.97 13.97 0.54
C CYS A 49 3.09 12.94 0.79
N GLU A 50 4.18 13.36 1.42
CA GLU A 50 5.34 12.54 1.75
C GLU A 50 4.97 11.34 2.64
N HIS A 51 3.88 11.44 3.41
CA HIS A 51 3.44 10.37 4.31
C HIS A 51 2.96 9.11 3.57
N VAL A 52 2.57 9.19 2.29
CA VAL A 52 2.19 8.00 1.51
C VAL A 52 3.38 7.26 0.89
N SER A 53 4.55 7.91 0.78
CA SER A 53 5.71 7.42 0.02
C SER A 53 6.19 6.02 0.43
N ALA A 54 6.07 5.67 1.72
CA ALA A 54 6.47 4.36 2.24
C ALA A 54 5.52 3.21 1.86
N THR A 55 4.33 3.51 1.33
CA THR A 55 3.25 2.53 1.11
C THR A 55 2.75 2.45 -0.33
N VAL A 56 3.28 3.31 -1.20
CA VAL A 56 2.85 3.44 -2.60
C VAL A 56 4.05 3.48 -3.54
N SER A 57 3.86 3.05 -4.78
CA SER A 57 4.88 3.16 -5.82
C SER A 57 5.12 4.63 -6.20
N ALA A 58 6.26 4.91 -6.83
CA ALA A 58 6.55 6.25 -7.35
C ALA A 58 5.48 6.75 -8.33
N GLU A 59 4.87 5.82 -9.09
CA GLU A 59 3.78 6.11 -10.02
C GLU A 59 2.52 6.58 -9.27
N VAL A 60 2.05 5.79 -8.29
CA VAL A 60 0.89 6.15 -7.47
C VAL A 60 1.15 7.43 -6.67
N PHE A 61 2.38 7.61 -6.17
CA PHE A 61 2.79 8.85 -5.52
C PHE A 61 2.62 10.06 -6.45
N GLY A 62 3.12 9.96 -7.68
CA GLY A 62 2.96 11.01 -8.69
C GLY A 62 1.49 11.31 -9.01
N GLN A 63 0.65 10.28 -9.14
CA GLN A 63 -0.78 10.41 -9.35
C GLN A 63 -1.46 11.18 -8.19
N VAL A 64 -1.16 10.82 -6.94
CA VAL A 64 -1.67 11.51 -5.74
C VAL A 64 -1.21 12.96 -5.70
N ALA A 65 0.07 13.24 -5.97
CA ALA A 65 0.61 14.59 -5.98
C ALA A 65 -0.05 15.48 -7.06
N VAL A 66 -0.33 14.92 -8.24
CA VAL A 66 -1.08 15.63 -9.30
C VAL A 66 -2.53 15.89 -8.88
N ALA A 67 -3.20 14.92 -8.25
CA ALA A 67 -4.56 15.09 -7.75
C ALA A 67 -4.66 16.19 -6.68
N LEU A 68 -3.68 16.26 -5.78
CA LEU A 68 -3.56 17.33 -4.79
C LEU A 68 -3.43 18.70 -5.44
N LYS A 69 -2.48 18.87 -6.38
CA LYS A 69 -2.29 20.16 -7.09
C LYS A 69 -3.57 20.61 -7.81
N LYS A 70 -4.29 19.67 -8.45
CA LYS A 70 -5.59 19.96 -9.09
C LYS A 70 -6.62 20.44 -8.06
N ARG A 71 -6.69 19.81 -6.89
CA ARG A 71 -7.57 20.22 -5.78
C ARG A 71 -7.22 21.63 -5.30
N GLU A 72 -5.95 21.92 -5.08
CA GLU A 72 -5.49 23.24 -4.62
C GLU A 72 -5.86 24.34 -5.61
N ALA A 73 -5.64 24.11 -6.91
CA ALA A 73 -6.05 25.03 -7.98
C ALA A 73 -7.57 25.27 -8.01
N GLN A 74 -8.38 24.25 -7.73
CA GLN A 74 -9.85 24.38 -7.66
C GLN A 74 -10.33 25.07 -6.36
N THR A 75 -9.61 24.85 -5.25
CA THR A 75 -9.94 25.36 -3.92
C THR A 75 -9.56 26.84 -3.74
N ALA A 76 -8.68 27.38 -4.58
CA ALA A 76 -8.42 28.82 -4.67
C ALA A 76 -9.69 29.66 -4.92
N ARG A 77 -10.82 29.03 -5.30
CA ARG A 77 -12.11 29.67 -5.54
C ARG A 77 -13.13 29.55 -4.39
N ALA A 78 -12.90 28.68 -3.40
CA ALA A 78 -13.68 28.56 -2.16
C ALA A 78 -12.99 27.59 -1.18
N PRO A 79 -12.93 27.88 0.14
CA PRO A 79 -12.32 26.97 1.10
C PRO A 79 -13.12 25.67 1.19
N ALA A 80 -12.62 24.63 0.54
CA ALA A 80 -13.16 23.27 0.64
C ALA A 80 -12.85 22.73 2.04
N ARG A 81 -13.70 23.10 3.01
CA ARG A 81 -13.73 22.50 4.35
C ARG A 81 -13.71 20.97 4.19
N GLY A 82 -12.81 20.34 4.94
CA GLY A 82 -12.56 18.90 5.00
C GLY A 82 -13.83 18.06 5.01
N VAL A 83 -14.26 17.64 3.83
CA VAL A 83 -15.26 16.60 3.67
C VAL A 83 -14.57 15.29 4.05
N ALA A 84 -14.81 14.80 5.26
CA ALA A 84 -14.17 13.60 5.76
C ALA A 84 -14.41 12.43 4.79
N VAL A 85 -13.35 11.91 4.20
CA VAL A 85 -13.45 10.67 3.42
C VAL A 85 -13.32 9.49 4.36
N ARG A 86 -14.28 8.56 4.27
CA ARG A 86 -14.28 7.33 5.07
C ARG A 86 -14.24 6.12 4.14
N LEU A 87 -13.23 5.27 4.34
CA LEU A 87 -13.18 3.95 3.72
C LEU A 87 -14.27 3.07 4.35
N ARG A 88 -15.20 2.56 3.53
CA ARG A 88 -16.38 1.81 4.00
C ARG A 88 -16.18 0.31 3.85
N ARG A 89 -15.71 -0.13 2.69
CA ARG A 89 -15.50 -1.55 2.41
C ARG A 89 -14.26 -1.75 1.58
N VAL A 90 -13.53 -2.82 1.87
CA VAL A 90 -12.41 -3.31 1.06
C VAL A 90 -12.53 -4.81 0.88
N HIS A 91 -12.49 -5.24 -0.36
CA HIS A 91 -12.31 -6.60 -0.81
C HIS A 91 -10.89 -6.73 -1.36
N LEU A 92 -10.26 -7.86 -1.07
CA LEU A 92 -8.93 -8.19 -1.55
C LEU A 92 -9.01 -9.54 -2.26
N GLN A 93 -8.42 -9.63 -3.44
CA GLN A 93 -8.25 -10.87 -4.19
C GLN A 93 -6.75 -11.11 -4.39
N MET A 94 -6.24 -12.17 -3.76
CA MET A 94 -4.86 -12.60 -3.98
C MET A 94 -4.72 -13.10 -5.42
N ARG A 95 -3.72 -12.59 -6.16
CA ARG A 95 -3.34 -13.07 -7.49
C ARG A 95 -2.12 -13.99 -7.43
N SER A 96 -1.28 -13.79 -6.43
CA SER A 96 -0.16 -14.68 -6.09
C SER A 96 0.23 -14.45 -4.63
N ALA A 97 1.21 -15.20 -4.12
CA ALA A 97 1.78 -14.95 -2.79
C ALA A 97 2.40 -13.55 -2.63
N ARG A 98 2.61 -12.81 -3.73
CA ARG A 98 3.29 -11.51 -3.74
C ARG A 98 2.49 -10.41 -4.43
N ALA A 99 1.25 -10.67 -4.84
CA ALA A 99 0.41 -9.68 -5.51
C ALA A 99 -1.07 -9.91 -5.20
N ALA A 100 -1.80 -8.81 -5.02
CA ALA A 100 -3.23 -8.82 -4.84
C ALA A 100 -3.87 -7.60 -5.49
N GLU A 101 -5.13 -7.76 -5.88
CA GLU A 101 -5.99 -6.66 -6.32
C GLU A 101 -7.00 -6.34 -5.22
N PHE A 102 -7.37 -5.08 -5.10
CA PHE A 102 -8.37 -4.65 -4.15
C PHE A 102 -9.45 -3.82 -4.81
N PHE A 103 -10.65 -3.92 -4.24
CA PHE A 103 -11.85 -3.20 -4.66
C PHE A 103 -12.57 -2.73 -3.42
N GLY A 104 -13.13 -1.54 -3.44
CA GLY A 104 -13.74 -0.97 -2.27
C GLY A 104 -14.64 0.21 -2.56
N THR A 105 -15.22 0.72 -1.48
CA THR A 105 -16.04 1.93 -1.53
C THR A 105 -15.55 2.90 -0.47
N VAL A 106 -15.52 4.17 -0.84
CA VAL A 106 -15.24 5.30 0.04
C VAL A 106 -16.42 6.25 0.03
N GLU A 107 -16.75 6.81 1.17
CA GLU A 107 -17.77 7.84 1.28
C GLU A 107 -17.09 9.20 1.41
N ARG A 108 -17.50 10.15 0.57
CA ARG A 108 -17.02 11.53 0.56
C ARG A 108 -18.23 12.46 0.46
N GLY A 109 -18.54 13.17 1.53
CA GLY A 109 -19.56 14.23 1.52
C GLY A 109 -20.96 13.70 1.24
N GLY A 110 -21.28 12.55 1.84
CA GLY A 110 -22.55 11.85 1.64
C GLY A 110 -22.66 11.12 0.29
N ARG A 111 -21.61 11.12 -0.55
CA ARG A 111 -21.57 10.37 -1.80
C ARG A 111 -20.64 9.18 -1.70
N MET A 112 -21.05 8.06 -2.29
CA MET A 112 -20.22 6.86 -2.41
C MET A 112 -19.39 6.91 -3.70
N HIS A 113 -18.13 6.56 -3.57
CA HIS A 113 -17.16 6.45 -4.65
C HIS A 113 -16.53 5.07 -4.63
N ALA A 114 -16.14 4.58 -5.80
CA ALA A 114 -15.46 3.31 -5.93
C ALA A 114 -13.95 3.53 -5.85
N VAL A 115 -13.25 2.61 -5.19
CA VAL A 115 -11.79 2.56 -5.19
C VAL A 115 -11.34 1.19 -5.66
N ALA A 116 -10.31 1.15 -6.50
CA ALA A 116 -9.70 -0.08 -6.95
C ALA A 116 -8.20 0.10 -7.11
N GLY A 117 -7.47 -1.00 -7.12
CA GLY A 117 -6.03 -0.96 -7.37
C GLY A 117 -5.36 -2.28 -7.13
N ARG A 118 -4.03 -2.23 -7.16
CA ARG A 118 -3.15 -3.39 -7.06
C ARG A 118 -2.07 -3.15 -6.02
N VAL A 119 -1.73 -4.20 -5.28
CA VAL A 119 -0.69 -4.20 -4.26
C VAL A 119 0.30 -5.33 -4.53
N GLU A 120 1.58 -5.04 -4.38
CA GLU A 120 2.67 -5.99 -4.60
C GLU A 120 3.63 -6.03 -3.41
N LEU A 121 4.16 -7.21 -3.10
CA LEU A 121 5.14 -7.42 -2.05
C LEU A 121 6.54 -7.13 -2.60
N ARG A 122 7.06 -5.93 -2.31
CA ARG A 122 8.34 -5.43 -2.82
C ARG A 122 9.43 -5.42 -1.75
N PRO A 123 10.70 -5.67 -2.12
CA PRO A 123 11.83 -5.51 -1.19
C PRO A 123 12.07 -4.02 -0.91
N LEU A 124 12.16 -3.64 0.36
CA LEU A 124 12.70 -2.35 0.80
C LEU A 124 14.21 -2.50 0.96
N LEU A 125 14.96 -1.72 0.19
CA LEU A 125 16.40 -1.60 0.38
C LEU A 125 16.65 -0.56 1.46
N LEU A 126 16.80 -1.02 2.71
CA LEU A 126 17.17 -0.16 3.83
C LEU A 126 18.69 0.12 3.77
N PRO A 127 19.13 1.39 3.66
CA PRO A 127 20.55 1.71 3.70
C PRO A 127 21.14 1.36 5.08
N GLY A 128 22.31 0.72 5.10
CA GLY A 128 23.08 0.47 6.32
C GLY A 128 22.81 -0.85 7.05
N ARG A 129 21.92 -1.72 6.56
CA ARG A 129 21.81 -3.10 7.06
C ARG A 129 22.25 -4.11 6.01
N MET A 130 23.31 -4.85 6.32
CA MET A 130 23.66 -6.13 5.69
C MET A 130 22.62 -7.24 6.00
N ARG A 131 21.38 -6.87 6.32
CA ARG A 131 20.25 -7.78 6.60
C ARG A 131 19.31 -7.77 5.41
N ARG A 132 18.69 -8.93 5.17
CA ARG A 132 17.71 -9.18 4.11
C ARG A 132 16.79 -7.98 3.87
N PRO A 133 16.46 -7.67 2.61
CA PRO A 133 15.51 -6.61 2.30
C PRO A 133 14.19 -6.87 3.03
N GLU A 134 13.74 -5.88 3.78
CA GLU A 134 12.44 -5.94 4.46
C GLU A 134 11.35 -5.88 3.39
N VAL A 135 10.56 -6.92 3.25
CA VAL A 135 9.49 -6.94 2.25
C VAL A 135 8.27 -6.22 2.79
N HIS A 136 7.73 -5.29 2.00
CA HIS A 136 6.52 -4.55 2.35
C HIS A 136 5.54 -4.55 1.17
N TRP A 137 4.26 -4.48 1.50
CA TRP A 137 3.20 -4.34 0.52
C TRP A 137 3.15 -2.90 0.02
N VAL A 138 3.26 -2.73 -1.30
CA VAL A 138 3.28 -1.44 -1.99
C VAL A 138 2.08 -1.37 -2.92
N LEU A 139 1.27 -0.32 -2.80
CA LEU A 139 0.25 -0.03 -3.81
C LEU A 139 0.94 0.39 -5.11
N THR A 140 0.75 -0.40 -6.16
CA THR A 140 1.35 -0.15 -7.47
C THR A 140 0.39 0.52 -8.43
N GLU A 141 -0.91 0.33 -8.21
CA GLU A 141 -1.99 0.94 -8.99
C GLU A 141 -3.06 1.43 -8.01
N PHE A 142 -3.65 2.60 -8.29
CA PHE A 142 -4.70 3.19 -7.48
C PHE A 142 -5.65 4.03 -8.36
N GLY A 143 -6.95 3.75 -8.23
CA GLY A 143 -8.01 4.51 -8.87
C GLY A 143 -9.11 4.85 -7.88
N LEU A 144 -9.54 6.11 -7.89
CA LEU A 144 -10.72 6.61 -7.19
C LEU A 144 -11.69 7.16 -8.24
N ILE A 145 -12.89 6.58 -8.31
CA ILE A 145 -13.92 6.82 -9.34
C ILE A 145 -15.14 7.49 -8.70
#